data_AF-A0A2K3M8B5-F1
#
_entry.id   AF-A0A2K3M8B5-F1
#
_cell.length_a   1.000
_cell.length_b   1.000
_cell.length_c   1.000
_cell.angle_alpha   90.00
_cell.angle_beta   90.00
_cell.angle_gamma   90.00
#
_symmetry.space_group_name_H-M   'P 1'
#
loop_
_entity.id
_entity.type
_entity.pdbx_description
1 polymer ?
#
loop_
_entity_poly.entity_id
_entity_poly.type
_entity_poly.pdbx_seq_one_letter_code
_entity_poly.pdbx_strand_id
1 'polypeptide(L)'
;MVFIRTTEACKDLVKKTICENIRLKDRLTYGQIGRVVVMILGTAGLLNELYVEIMTRFKHNIPWKKFIQQWSSAQEISQRNDSSAELNRVLSLYEALEYTYNVNWMKETDYLSPSCFVYLVERLLLLASCQKGLMFSTKSSFIEWLNYQDENSLANLSLTPVMDMTNVHKFIGRIIQELINNQNGIINWMRKSNLDVKSCLPLFVLRLVVSLCLLHLSTGKYLDSLSTLLGKSHITSQLPLEFCNVLTRRRKVTYLKVLAEALKVIDNPLVIVKLGNISSKIVCPDAVFVDLMVCRQKELILQMLFPDKVDSVDGESATVIVESSDPSRATVFLWICWTGT
;
A
#
# COMPACT_ATOMS: atom_id res chain seq x y z
N MET A 1 10.54 8.25 -10.34
CA MET A 1 9.17 7.87 -10.75
C MET A 1 8.05 8.55 -9.93
N VAL A 2 8.25 8.87 -8.64
CA VAL A 2 7.26 9.53 -7.74
C VAL A 2 6.58 10.77 -8.37
N PHE A 3 7.37 11.68 -8.97
CA PHE A 3 6.88 12.92 -9.57
C PHE A 3 6.10 12.74 -10.90
N ILE A 4 6.20 11.58 -11.56
CA ILE A 4 5.46 11.36 -12.83
C ILE A 4 3.95 11.25 -12.53
N ARG A 5 3.58 10.61 -11.41
CA ARG A 5 2.18 10.43 -11.01
C ARG A 5 1.47 11.72 -10.65
N THR A 6 2.21 12.79 -10.36
CA THR A 6 1.65 14.11 -10.05
C THR A 6 1.46 14.97 -11.31
N THR A 7 1.96 14.53 -12.47
CA THR A 7 1.78 15.26 -13.75
C THR A 7 0.36 15.15 -14.27
N GLU A 8 -0.12 16.20 -14.94
CA GLU A 8 -1.45 16.22 -15.57
C GLU A 8 -1.60 15.11 -16.62
N ALA A 9 -0.58 14.86 -17.43
CA ALA A 9 -0.61 13.77 -18.41
C ALA A 9 -0.85 12.39 -17.78
N CYS A 10 -0.25 12.13 -16.61
CA CYS A 10 -0.49 10.89 -15.88
C CYS A 10 -1.91 10.83 -15.31
N LYS A 11 -2.40 11.94 -14.73
CA LYS A 11 -3.79 12.02 -14.22
C LYS A 11 -4.82 11.82 -15.33
N ASP A 12 -4.60 12.41 -16.50
CA ASP A 12 -5.47 12.22 -17.67
C ASP A 12 -5.48 10.77 -18.15
N LEU A 13 -4.31 10.12 -18.19
CA LEU A 13 -4.22 8.71 -18.52
C LEU A 13 -4.95 7.84 -17.50
N VAL A 14 -4.79 8.11 -16.20
CA VAL A 14 -5.51 7.41 -15.13
C VAL A 14 -7.02 7.59 -15.28
N LYS A 15 -7.49 8.82 -15.49
CA LYS A 15 -8.91 9.14 -15.70
C LYS A 15 -9.47 8.35 -16.89
N LYS A 16 -8.79 8.39 -18.03
CA LYS A 16 -9.18 7.63 -19.23
C LYS A 16 -9.27 6.12 -18.93
N THR A 17 -8.28 5.58 -18.22
CA THR A 17 -8.23 4.16 -17.86
C THR A 17 -9.35 3.77 -16.89
N ILE A 18 -9.69 4.64 -15.93
CA ILE A 18 -10.85 4.45 -15.06
C ILE A 18 -12.14 4.40 -15.88
N CYS A 19 -12.36 5.39 -16.76
CA CYS A 19 -13.54 5.44 -17.63
C CYS A 19 -13.66 4.18 -18.49
N GLU A 20 -12.57 3.69 -19.07
CA GLU A 20 -12.55 2.44 -19.84
C GLU A 20 -12.97 1.22 -19.01
N ASN A 21 -12.51 1.13 -17.75
CA ASN A 21 -12.88 0.02 -16.87
C ASN A 21 -14.36 0.05 -16.46
N ILE A 22 -14.98 1.24 -16.39
CA ILE A 22 -16.38 1.38 -15.97
C ILE A 22 -17.38 1.51 -17.14
N ARG A 23 -16.92 1.66 -18.38
CA ARG A 23 -17.72 1.94 -19.59
C ARG A 23 -18.74 0.86 -19.98
N LEU A 24 -18.47 -0.41 -19.68
CA LEU A 24 -19.35 -1.52 -20.09
C LEU A 24 -20.73 -1.37 -19.44
N LYS A 25 -21.80 -1.75 -20.13
CA LYS A 25 -23.17 -1.61 -19.59
C LYS A 25 -23.48 -2.65 -18.51
N ASP A 26 -22.80 -3.79 -18.56
CA ASP A 26 -23.00 -4.90 -17.64
C ASP A 26 -22.51 -4.58 -16.22
N ARG A 27 -22.79 -5.51 -15.30
CA ARG A 27 -22.25 -5.48 -13.94
C ARG A 27 -20.72 -5.51 -14.00
N LEU A 28 -20.08 -4.60 -13.27
CA LEU A 28 -18.63 -4.60 -13.16
C LEU A 28 -18.13 -5.88 -12.49
N THR A 29 -17.07 -6.43 -13.05
CA THR A 29 -16.35 -7.56 -12.48
C THR A 29 -15.54 -7.10 -11.26
N TYR A 30 -15.14 -8.05 -10.41
CA TYR A 30 -14.26 -7.74 -9.28
C TYR A 30 -12.90 -7.22 -9.78
N GLY A 31 -12.37 -7.78 -10.86
CA GLY A 31 -11.14 -7.29 -11.48
C GLY A 31 -11.26 -5.82 -11.89
N GLN A 32 -12.32 -5.43 -12.62
CA GLN A 32 -12.56 -4.01 -12.98
C GLN A 32 -12.63 -3.10 -11.76
N ILE A 33 -13.36 -3.52 -10.72
CA ILE A 33 -13.47 -2.77 -9.47
C ILE A 33 -12.10 -2.58 -8.82
N GLY A 34 -11.33 -3.67 -8.68
CA GLY A 34 -9.99 -3.62 -8.10
C GLY A 34 -9.06 -2.68 -8.84
N ARG A 35 -9.05 -2.74 -10.19
CA ARG A 35 -8.24 -1.85 -11.03
C ARG A 35 -8.59 -0.38 -10.81
N VAL A 36 -9.88 -0.05 -10.76
CA VAL A 36 -10.38 1.31 -10.49
C VAL A 36 -9.94 1.78 -9.10
N VAL A 37 -10.12 0.96 -8.06
CA VAL A 37 -9.77 1.34 -6.69
C VAL A 37 -8.26 1.55 -6.52
N VAL A 38 -7.43 0.69 -7.10
CA VAL A 38 -5.97 0.86 -7.07
C VAL A 38 -5.56 2.19 -7.71
N MET A 39 -6.15 2.54 -8.86
CA MET A 39 -5.89 3.81 -9.55
C MET A 39 -6.31 5.02 -8.70
N ILE A 40 -7.46 4.95 -8.03
CA ILE A 40 -7.94 6.00 -7.12
C ILE A 40 -6.99 6.18 -5.94
N LEU A 41 -6.56 5.09 -5.30
CA LEU A 41 -5.65 5.14 -4.16
C LEU A 41 -4.24 5.63 -4.53
N GLY A 42 -3.85 5.47 -5.80
CA GLY A 42 -2.54 5.88 -6.31
C GLY A 42 -2.47 7.28 -6.91
N THR A 43 -3.61 7.99 -7.04
CA THR A 43 -3.71 9.24 -7.80
C THR A 43 -4.47 10.30 -7.00
N ALA A 44 -3.81 11.43 -6.74
CA ALA A 44 -4.43 12.58 -6.08
C ALA A 44 -5.24 13.45 -7.06
N GLY A 45 -6.23 14.18 -6.53
CA GLY A 45 -6.91 15.26 -7.25
C GLY A 45 -7.79 14.81 -8.42
N LEU A 46 -8.44 13.65 -8.31
CA LEU A 46 -9.46 13.23 -9.27
C LEU A 46 -10.72 14.10 -9.15
N LEU A 47 -11.38 14.40 -10.26
CA LEU A 47 -12.57 15.26 -10.30
C LEU A 47 -13.77 14.62 -9.58
N ASN A 48 -14.55 15.40 -8.83
CA ASN A 48 -15.75 14.93 -8.11
C ASN A 48 -16.77 14.26 -9.05
N GLU A 49 -16.91 14.75 -10.28
CA GLU A 49 -17.78 14.15 -11.31
C GLU A 49 -17.41 12.68 -11.60
N LEU A 50 -16.11 12.36 -11.61
CA LEU A 50 -15.64 11.00 -11.84
C LEU A 50 -16.05 10.08 -10.69
N TYR A 51 -16.00 10.56 -9.44
CA TYR A 51 -16.46 9.79 -8.27
C TYR A 51 -17.96 9.49 -8.34
N VAL A 52 -18.79 10.45 -8.79
CA VAL A 52 -20.23 10.24 -9.00
C VAL A 52 -20.47 9.14 -10.04
N GLU A 53 -19.72 9.15 -11.14
CA GLU A 53 -19.79 8.12 -12.17
C GLU A 53 -19.38 6.74 -11.61
N ILE A 54 -18.24 6.66 -10.91
CA ILE A 54 -17.75 5.43 -10.28
C ILE A 54 -18.81 4.86 -9.31
N MET A 55 -19.34 5.68 -8.40
CA MET A 55 -20.35 5.25 -7.43
C MET A 55 -21.63 4.73 -8.11
N THR A 56 -22.03 5.36 -9.21
CA THR A 56 -23.18 4.93 -10.02
C THR A 56 -22.93 3.56 -10.63
N ARG A 57 -21.72 3.32 -11.15
CA ARG A 57 -21.33 2.05 -11.76
C ARG A 57 -21.12 0.95 -10.71
N PHE A 58 -20.73 1.31 -9.48
CA PHE A 58 -20.54 0.38 -8.36
C PHE A 58 -21.85 0.02 -7.64
N LYS A 59 -23.03 0.45 -8.13
CA LYS A 59 -24.34 0.23 -7.48
C LYS A 59 -24.66 -1.21 -7.08
N HIS A 60 -24.12 -2.20 -7.78
CA HIS A 60 -24.33 -3.63 -7.49
C HIS A 60 -23.23 -4.25 -6.61
N ASN A 61 -22.27 -3.45 -6.15
CA ASN A 61 -21.23 -3.86 -5.22
C ASN A 61 -21.20 -2.87 -4.05
N ILE A 62 -22.14 -3.07 -3.11
CA ILE A 62 -22.42 -2.15 -2.00
C ILE A 62 -21.17 -1.86 -1.15
N PRO A 63 -20.32 -2.86 -0.78
CA PRO A 63 -19.12 -2.59 0.01
C PRO A 63 -18.13 -1.65 -0.70
N TRP A 64 -17.84 -1.91 -1.99
CA TRP A 64 -16.95 -1.05 -2.75
C TRP A 64 -17.55 0.33 -3.02
N LYS A 65 -18.87 0.43 -3.28
CA LYS A 65 -19.56 1.73 -3.40
C LYS A 65 -19.44 2.54 -2.11
N LYS A 66 -19.68 1.92 -0.95
CA LYS A 66 -19.55 2.56 0.37
C LYS A 66 -18.13 3.06 0.58
N PHE A 67 -17.12 2.25 0.24
CA PHE A 67 -15.72 2.68 0.29
C PHE A 67 -15.45 3.92 -0.58
N ILE A 68 -15.88 3.92 -1.84
CA ILE A 68 -15.70 5.08 -2.72
C ILE A 68 -16.37 6.33 -2.16
N GLN A 69 -17.57 6.21 -1.60
CA GLN A 69 -18.27 7.32 -0.96
C GLN A 69 -17.50 7.88 0.24
N GLN A 70 -17.00 7.03 1.13
CA GLN A 70 -16.18 7.47 2.28
C GLN A 70 -14.86 8.09 1.82
N TRP A 71 -14.29 7.57 0.71
CA TRP A 71 -13.07 8.09 0.13
C TRP A 71 -13.27 9.47 -0.51
N SER A 72 -14.36 9.69 -1.26
CA SER A 72 -14.64 10.96 -1.93
C SER A 72 -15.09 12.05 -0.97
N SER A 73 -15.94 11.74 0.01
CA SER A 73 -16.40 12.74 1.00
C SER A 73 -15.27 13.30 1.85
N ALA A 74 -14.18 12.55 2.03
CA ALA A 74 -12.98 13.05 2.71
C ALA A 74 -12.27 14.19 1.94
N GLN A 75 -12.42 14.27 0.61
CA GLN A 75 -11.86 15.36 -0.21
C GLN A 75 -12.66 16.67 -0.07
N GLU A 76 -13.95 16.58 0.24
CA GLU A 76 -14.83 17.76 0.42
C GLU A 76 -14.78 18.33 1.85
N ILE A 77 -14.42 17.52 2.85
CA ILE A 77 -14.49 17.88 4.30
C ILE A 77 -13.15 18.40 4.85
N SER A 78 -12.32 19.02 4.02
CA SER A 78 -11.01 19.60 4.43
C SER A 78 -11.08 20.71 5.50
N GLN A 79 -12.26 20.97 6.10
CA GLN A 79 -12.51 21.98 7.12
C GLN A 79 -12.89 21.45 8.52
N ARG A 80 -13.02 20.13 8.74
CA ARG A 80 -13.23 19.58 10.10
C ARG A 80 -12.28 18.42 10.38
N ASN A 81 -11.45 18.60 11.42
CA ASN A 81 -10.67 17.54 12.07
C ASN A 81 -11.63 16.48 12.65
N ASP A 82 -12.08 15.55 11.82
CA ASP A 82 -13.01 14.51 12.23
C ASP A 82 -12.33 13.14 12.17
N SER A 83 -11.83 12.69 13.32
CA SER A 83 -11.24 11.35 13.47
C SER A 83 -12.20 10.23 13.07
N SER A 84 -13.51 10.49 13.03
CA SER A 84 -14.50 9.53 12.53
C SER A 84 -14.40 9.30 11.01
N ALA A 85 -13.95 10.29 10.23
CA ALA A 85 -13.85 10.17 8.78
C ALA A 85 -12.69 9.25 8.35
N GLU A 86 -11.54 9.33 9.02
CA GLU A 86 -10.43 8.39 8.84
C GLU A 86 -10.86 6.96 9.23
N LEU A 87 -11.50 6.80 10.39
CA LEU A 87 -12.01 5.50 10.84
C LEU A 87 -12.98 4.89 9.81
N ASN A 88 -13.92 5.67 9.31
CA ASN A 88 -14.91 5.22 8.32
C ASN A 88 -14.24 4.78 7.00
N ARG A 89 -13.14 5.43 6.59
CA ARG A 89 -12.34 4.99 5.43
C ARG A 89 -11.67 3.65 5.68
N VAL A 90 -11.04 3.45 6.83
CA VAL A 90 -10.40 2.17 7.19
C VAL A 90 -11.44 1.06 7.24
N LEU A 91 -12.56 1.29 7.93
CA LEU A 91 -13.60 0.27 8.10
C LEU A 91 -14.29 -0.07 6.77
N SER A 92 -14.58 0.91 5.93
CA SER A 92 -15.19 0.64 4.61
C SER A 92 -14.24 -0.11 3.67
N LEU A 93 -12.93 0.17 3.71
CA LEU A 93 -11.94 -0.60 2.96
C LEU A 93 -11.83 -2.03 3.47
N TYR A 94 -11.81 -2.21 4.80
CA TYR A 94 -11.84 -3.52 5.45
C TYR A 94 -13.07 -4.33 5.02
N GLU A 95 -14.27 -3.77 5.13
CA GLU A 95 -15.52 -4.42 4.73
C GLU A 95 -15.50 -4.83 3.25
N ALA A 96 -15.00 -3.96 2.37
CA ALA A 96 -14.92 -4.24 0.94
C ALA A 96 -13.93 -5.36 0.61
N LEU A 97 -12.79 -5.40 1.30
CA LEU A 97 -11.80 -6.46 1.15
C LEU A 97 -12.27 -7.79 1.73
N GLU A 98 -12.90 -7.78 2.91
CA GLU A 98 -13.45 -8.99 3.51
C GLU A 98 -14.58 -9.58 2.65
N TYR A 99 -15.49 -8.74 2.16
CA TYR A 99 -16.51 -9.15 1.20
C TYR A 99 -15.89 -9.82 -0.03
N THR A 100 -14.90 -9.16 -0.63
CA THR A 100 -14.24 -9.65 -1.85
C THR A 100 -13.51 -10.96 -1.61
N TYR A 101 -12.77 -11.08 -0.51
CA TYR A 101 -12.03 -12.30 -0.19
C TYR A 101 -12.93 -13.53 0.04
N ASN A 102 -14.14 -13.31 0.57
CA ASN A 102 -15.13 -14.38 0.77
C ASN A 102 -15.84 -14.81 -0.52
N VAL A 103 -15.63 -14.11 -1.64
CA VAL A 103 -16.16 -14.51 -2.95
C VAL A 103 -15.38 -15.73 -3.46
N ASN A 104 -16.09 -16.69 -4.04
CA ASN A 104 -15.46 -17.83 -4.70
C ASN A 104 -14.82 -17.39 -6.03
N TRP A 105 -13.58 -16.88 -5.93
CA TRP A 105 -12.80 -16.36 -7.05
C TRP A 105 -12.62 -17.37 -8.20
N MET A 106 -12.74 -18.67 -7.95
CA MET A 106 -12.65 -19.69 -9.01
C MET A 106 -13.83 -19.60 -9.99
N LYS A 107 -15.01 -19.14 -9.54
CA LYS A 107 -16.20 -18.98 -10.38
C LYS A 107 -16.26 -17.65 -11.13
N GLU A 108 -15.48 -16.66 -10.70
CA GLU A 108 -15.47 -15.33 -11.30
C GLU A 108 -14.61 -15.31 -12.57
N THR A 109 -15.11 -14.72 -13.66
CA THR A 109 -14.36 -14.64 -14.93
C THR A 109 -13.20 -13.66 -14.84
N ASP A 110 -13.39 -12.53 -14.15
CA ASP A 110 -12.37 -11.50 -13.89
C ASP A 110 -12.42 -11.13 -12.40
N TYR A 111 -11.56 -11.77 -11.62
CA TYR A 111 -11.37 -11.50 -10.19
C TYR A 111 -10.21 -10.50 -9.97
N LEU A 112 -10.01 -10.02 -8.74
CA LEU A 112 -8.84 -9.20 -8.42
C LEU A 112 -7.57 -10.00 -8.73
N SER A 113 -6.59 -9.37 -9.38
CA SER A 113 -5.27 -9.99 -9.50
C SER A 113 -4.59 -10.06 -8.12
N PRO A 114 -3.70 -11.05 -7.89
CA PRO A 114 -2.95 -11.16 -6.64
C PRO A 114 -2.26 -9.84 -6.24
N SER A 115 -1.60 -9.18 -7.19
CA SER A 115 -0.91 -7.91 -6.96
C SER A 115 -1.86 -6.77 -6.56
N CYS A 116 -3.04 -6.70 -7.19
CA CYS A 116 -4.08 -5.73 -6.84
C CYS A 116 -4.59 -5.98 -5.42
N PHE A 117 -4.87 -7.22 -5.07
CA PHE A 117 -5.40 -7.55 -3.75
C PHE A 117 -4.39 -7.25 -2.64
N VAL A 118 -3.12 -7.67 -2.80
CA VAL A 118 -2.07 -7.39 -1.80
C VAL A 118 -1.81 -5.91 -1.66
N TYR A 119 -1.83 -5.15 -2.76
CA TYR A 119 -1.75 -3.68 -2.68
C TYR A 119 -2.86 -3.11 -1.79
N LEU A 120 -4.11 -3.54 -1.96
CA LEU A 120 -5.22 -3.02 -1.14
C LEU A 120 -5.11 -3.44 0.33
N VAL A 121 -4.63 -4.66 0.61
CA VAL A 121 -4.34 -5.11 1.98
C VAL A 121 -3.21 -4.30 2.61
N GLU A 122 -2.15 -3.98 1.88
CA GLU A 122 -1.06 -3.11 2.35
C GLU A 122 -1.55 -1.69 2.63
N ARG A 123 -2.46 -1.15 1.80
CA ARG A 123 -3.10 0.15 2.04
C ARG A 123 -3.94 0.14 3.30
N LEU A 124 -4.72 -0.93 3.52
CA LEU A 124 -5.49 -1.12 4.75
C LEU A 124 -4.56 -1.22 5.97
N LEU A 125 -3.46 -1.98 5.86
CA LEU A 125 -2.47 -2.13 6.91
C LEU A 125 -1.80 -0.79 7.27
N LEU A 126 -1.44 0.01 6.27
CA LEU A 126 -0.87 1.33 6.48
C LEU A 126 -1.81 2.23 7.27
N LEU A 127 -3.09 2.29 6.88
CA LEU A 127 -4.08 3.11 7.58
C LEU A 127 -4.36 2.58 9.00
N ALA A 128 -4.33 1.26 9.17
CA ALA A 128 -4.54 0.61 10.47
C ALA A 128 -3.28 0.56 11.35
N SER A 129 -2.09 0.94 10.85
CA SER A 129 -0.84 0.91 11.63
C SER A 129 -0.66 2.13 12.53
N CYS A 130 -1.51 3.16 12.38
CA CYS A 130 -1.57 4.34 13.22
C CYS A 130 -1.99 3.98 14.67
N GLN A 131 -1.00 3.67 15.53
CA GLN A 131 -1.23 3.38 16.94
C GLN A 131 -0.30 4.19 17.84
N LYS A 132 -0.84 4.71 18.95
CA LYS A 132 -0.07 5.40 20.00
C LYS A 132 0.81 6.55 19.46
N GLY A 133 0.34 7.25 18.43
CA GLY A 133 1.06 8.37 17.80
C GLY A 133 2.18 7.95 16.85
N LEU A 134 2.30 6.67 16.51
CA LEU A 134 3.24 6.14 15.51
C LEU A 134 2.50 5.46 14.37
N MET A 135 3.10 5.54 13.19
CA MET A 135 2.73 4.73 12.03
C MET A 135 4.00 4.08 11.47
N PHE A 136 3.90 2.78 11.16
CA PHE A 136 4.98 2.00 10.57
C PHE A 136 4.63 1.69 9.11
N SER A 137 5.60 1.89 8.22
CA SER A 137 5.44 1.63 6.80
C SER A 137 6.78 1.31 6.16
N THR A 138 6.78 0.80 4.93
CA THR A 138 7.97 0.82 4.08
C THR A 138 8.09 2.16 3.37
N LYS A 139 9.29 2.53 2.94
CA LYS A 139 9.54 3.74 2.14
C LYS A 139 8.61 3.82 0.94
N SER A 140 8.48 2.76 0.15
CA SER A 140 7.60 2.72 -1.03
C SER A 140 6.13 2.97 -0.67
N SER A 141 5.62 2.31 0.38
CA SER A 141 4.22 2.42 0.77
C SER A 141 3.89 3.81 1.33
N PHE A 142 4.81 4.38 2.12
CA PHE A 142 4.68 5.73 2.66
C PHE A 142 4.70 6.80 1.57
N ILE A 143 5.59 6.67 0.57
CA ILE A 143 5.63 7.59 -0.58
C ILE A 143 4.30 7.58 -1.34
N GLU A 144 3.74 6.40 -1.61
CA GLU A 144 2.47 6.32 -2.33
C GLU A 144 1.31 6.94 -1.54
N TRP A 145 1.30 6.77 -0.21
CA TRP A 145 0.35 7.46 0.64
C TRP A 145 0.57 8.97 0.64
N LEU A 146 1.82 9.43 0.74
CA LEU A 146 2.16 10.85 0.71
C LEU A 146 1.78 11.51 -0.62
N ASN A 147 1.94 10.80 -1.74
CA ASN A 147 1.55 11.28 -3.05
C ASN A 147 0.06 11.60 -3.13
N TYR A 148 -0.77 10.84 -2.42
CA TYR A 148 -2.21 11.06 -2.35
C TYR A 148 -2.59 12.26 -1.47
N GLN A 149 -1.86 12.51 -0.38
CA GLN A 149 -2.16 13.64 0.52
C GLN A 149 -2.01 14.97 -0.22
N ASP A 150 -3.03 15.81 -0.13
CA ASP A 150 -2.91 17.24 -0.40
C ASP A 150 -2.30 17.98 0.80
N GLU A 151 -1.82 19.21 0.61
CA GLU A 151 -1.15 19.99 1.66
C GLU A 151 -2.05 20.21 2.88
N ASN A 152 -3.37 20.32 2.69
CA ASN A 152 -4.35 20.55 3.75
C ASN A 152 -4.68 19.28 4.54
N SER A 153 -4.64 18.11 3.90
CA SER A 153 -4.95 16.81 4.49
C SER A 153 -3.90 16.41 5.50
N LEU A 154 -2.63 16.72 5.23
CA LEU A 154 -1.52 16.46 6.13
C LEU A 154 -1.57 17.37 7.38
N ALA A 155 -2.13 18.58 7.25
CA ALA A 155 -2.42 19.49 8.36
C ALA A 155 -3.56 18.98 9.28
N ASN A 156 -4.49 18.20 8.73
CA ASN A 156 -5.68 17.71 9.43
C ASN A 156 -5.55 16.29 10.00
N LEU A 157 -4.36 15.66 9.91
CA LEU A 157 -4.06 14.38 10.58
C LEU A 157 -4.01 14.56 12.11
N SER A 158 -5.18 14.73 12.71
CA SER A 158 -5.38 14.72 14.17
C SER A 158 -5.80 13.31 14.58
N LEU A 159 -4.85 12.56 15.13
CA LEU A 159 -5.10 11.21 15.63
C LEU A 159 -5.20 11.24 17.16
N THR A 160 -6.41 11.42 17.66
CA THR A 160 -6.81 11.10 19.04
C THR A 160 -8.17 10.40 19.03
N PRO A 161 -8.51 9.49 19.96
CA PRO A 161 -7.71 8.55 20.77
C PRO A 161 -7.49 7.21 20.03
N VAL A 162 -6.89 6.22 20.71
CA VAL A 162 -6.63 4.85 20.23
C VAL A 162 -7.89 4.23 19.58
N MET A 163 -7.96 4.26 18.25
CA MET A 163 -8.99 3.52 17.53
C MET A 163 -8.73 2.01 17.69
N ASP A 164 -9.74 1.27 18.11
CA ASP A 164 -9.64 -0.18 18.19
C ASP A 164 -9.67 -0.80 16.79
N MET A 165 -8.47 -1.02 16.25
CA MET A 165 -8.26 -1.68 14.96
C MET A 165 -8.12 -3.21 15.10
N THR A 166 -8.46 -3.80 16.26
CA THR A 166 -8.24 -5.22 16.53
C THR A 166 -8.87 -6.14 15.48
N ASN A 167 -10.09 -5.85 15.02
CA ASN A 167 -10.75 -6.66 14.00
C ASN A 167 -10.07 -6.54 12.64
N VAL A 168 -9.65 -5.34 12.25
CA VAL A 168 -8.89 -5.07 11.02
C VAL A 168 -7.54 -5.80 11.06
N HIS A 169 -6.82 -5.73 12.18
CA HIS A 169 -5.55 -6.43 12.37
C HIS A 169 -5.71 -7.95 12.34
N LYS A 170 -6.74 -8.49 12.99
CA LYS A 170 -7.08 -9.92 12.93
C LYS A 170 -7.38 -10.38 11.50
N PHE A 171 -8.15 -9.58 10.76
CA PHE A 171 -8.45 -9.83 9.36
C PHE A 171 -7.15 -9.89 8.53
N ILE A 172 -6.32 -8.85 8.57
CA ILE A 172 -5.06 -8.79 7.82
C ILE A 172 -4.17 -10.00 8.18
N GLY A 173 -4.02 -10.29 9.47
CA GLY A 173 -3.23 -11.43 9.95
C GLY A 173 -3.75 -12.78 9.42
N ARG A 174 -5.08 -12.99 9.45
CA ARG A 174 -5.74 -14.19 8.90
C ARG A 174 -5.44 -14.35 7.41
N ILE A 175 -5.68 -13.30 6.62
CA ILE A 175 -5.48 -13.30 5.17
C ILE A 175 -4.03 -13.59 4.80
N ILE A 176 -3.07 -12.90 5.43
CA ILE A 176 -1.66 -13.11 5.16
C ILE A 176 -1.25 -14.56 5.47
N GLN A 177 -1.69 -15.11 6.61
CA GLN A 177 -1.38 -16.50 6.97
C GLN A 177 -2.02 -17.50 6.01
N GLU A 178 -3.29 -17.33 5.65
CA GLU A 178 -3.97 -18.22 4.71
C GLU A 178 -3.30 -18.20 3.33
N LEU A 179 -2.97 -17.02 2.82
CA LEU A 179 -2.29 -16.88 1.54
C LEU A 179 -0.92 -17.54 1.58
N ILE A 180 -0.05 -17.17 2.53
CA ILE A 180 1.32 -17.72 2.59
C ILE A 180 1.31 -19.25 2.72
N ASN A 181 0.35 -19.83 3.47
CA ASN A 181 0.26 -21.28 3.64
C ASN A 181 -0.41 -22.01 2.47
N ASN A 182 -1.06 -21.30 1.54
CA ASN A 182 -1.77 -21.87 0.38
C ASN A 182 -1.02 -21.63 -0.94
N GLN A 183 0.20 -22.17 -1.04
CA GLN A 183 1.05 -21.98 -2.22
C GLN A 183 0.37 -22.41 -3.53
N ASN A 184 -0.32 -23.56 -3.54
CA ASN A 184 -1.03 -24.04 -4.73
C ASN A 184 -2.18 -23.11 -5.13
N GLY A 185 -2.92 -22.58 -4.15
CA GLY A 185 -3.96 -21.59 -4.38
C GLY A 185 -3.42 -20.31 -5.00
N ILE A 186 -2.29 -19.78 -4.49
CA ILE A 186 -1.62 -18.60 -5.05
C ILE A 186 -1.19 -18.86 -6.50
N ILE A 187 -0.54 -19.99 -6.77
CA ILE A 187 -0.07 -20.33 -8.12
C ILE A 187 -1.25 -20.39 -9.10
N ASN A 188 -2.36 -21.03 -8.72
CA ASN A 188 -3.55 -21.10 -9.56
C ASN A 188 -4.19 -19.72 -9.77
N TRP A 189 -4.21 -18.89 -8.72
CA TRP A 189 -4.72 -17.53 -8.81
C TRP A 189 -3.87 -16.64 -9.73
N MET A 190 -2.54 -16.77 -9.68
CA MET A 190 -1.61 -16.09 -10.59
C MET A 190 -1.83 -16.52 -12.04
N ARG A 191 -1.93 -17.83 -12.31
CA ARG A 191 -2.20 -18.35 -13.66
C ARG A 191 -3.52 -17.83 -14.22
N LYS A 192 -4.58 -17.85 -13.40
CA LYS A 192 -5.90 -17.31 -13.80
C LYS A 192 -5.85 -15.81 -14.10
N SER A 193 -4.95 -15.09 -13.44
CA SER A 193 -4.72 -13.65 -13.66
C SER A 193 -3.73 -13.36 -14.79
N ASN A 194 -3.32 -14.37 -15.57
CA ASN A 194 -2.32 -14.26 -16.64
C ASN A 194 -0.98 -13.67 -16.16
N LEU A 195 -0.56 -13.98 -14.93
CA LEU A 195 0.72 -13.56 -14.38
C LEU A 195 1.78 -14.65 -14.58
N ASP A 196 3.03 -14.23 -14.85
CA ASP A 196 4.16 -15.14 -14.82
C ASP A 196 4.46 -15.58 -13.38
N VAL A 197 4.12 -16.82 -13.06
CA VAL A 197 4.28 -17.39 -11.72
C VAL A 197 5.74 -17.33 -11.26
N LYS A 198 6.70 -17.57 -12.15
CA LYS A 198 8.11 -17.70 -11.78
C LYS A 198 8.68 -16.37 -11.27
N SER A 199 8.38 -15.27 -11.96
CA SER A 199 8.81 -13.93 -11.52
C SER A 199 7.93 -13.35 -10.42
N CYS A 200 6.62 -13.61 -10.44
CA CYS A 200 5.68 -12.96 -9.53
C CYS A 200 5.62 -13.61 -8.15
N LEU A 201 5.80 -14.94 -8.04
CA LEU A 201 5.63 -15.66 -6.76
C LEU A 201 6.63 -15.19 -5.68
N PRO A 202 7.95 -15.06 -5.95
CA PRO A 202 8.90 -14.54 -4.97
C PRO A 202 8.52 -13.15 -4.44
N LEU A 203 8.15 -12.23 -5.34
CA LEU A 203 7.75 -10.87 -4.98
C LEU A 203 6.47 -10.85 -4.15
N PHE A 204 5.50 -11.69 -4.51
CA PHE A 204 4.24 -11.83 -3.77
C PHE A 204 4.48 -12.34 -2.35
N VAL A 205 5.29 -13.38 -2.18
CA VAL A 205 5.65 -13.93 -0.86
C VAL A 205 6.41 -12.89 -0.04
N LEU A 206 7.36 -12.17 -0.64
CA LEU A 206 8.10 -11.09 0.02
C LEU A 206 7.15 -10.02 0.56
N ARG A 207 6.20 -9.54 -0.25
CA ARG A 207 5.21 -8.53 0.17
C ARG A 207 4.33 -9.00 1.33
N LEU A 208 3.91 -10.26 1.33
CA LEU A 208 3.14 -10.84 2.44
C LEU A 208 3.96 -10.93 3.73
N VAL A 209 5.24 -11.34 3.64
CA VAL A 209 6.14 -11.40 4.81
C VAL A 209 6.43 -10.00 5.35
N VAL A 210 6.71 -9.02 4.49
CA VAL A 210 6.88 -7.61 4.88
C VAL A 210 5.61 -7.06 5.54
N SER A 211 4.43 -7.37 4.99
CA SER A 211 3.15 -6.97 5.58
C SER A 211 2.95 -7.58 6.97
N LEU A 212 3.35 -8.85 7.18
CA LEU A 212 3.30 -9.47 8.50
C LEU A 212 4.28 -8.83 9.50
N CYS A 213 5.48 -8.46 9.05
CA CYS A 213 6.45 -7.71 9.86
C CYS A 213 5.89 -6.36 10.31
N LEU A 214 5.29 -5.60 9.39
CA LEU A 214 4.65 -4.32 9.70
C LEU A 214 3.44 -4.48 10.62
N LEU A 215 2.62 -5.52 10.43
CA LEU A 215 1.51 -5.85 11.32
C LEU A 215 2.01 -6.17 12.73
N HIS A 216 3.13 -6.90 12.86
CA HIS A 216 3.77 -7.17 14.14
C HIS A 216 4.25 -5.88 14.82
N LEU A 217 4.93 -4.98 14.10
CA LEU A 217 5.33 -3.68 14.67
C LEU A 217 4.15 -2.86 15.15
N SER A 218 3.05 -2.89 14.40
CA SER A 218 1.84 -2.12 14.70
C SER A 218 1.10 -2.66 15.92
N THR A 219 1.13 -3.97 16.16
CA THR A 219 0.27 -4.62 17.17
C THR A 219 1.01 -5.25 18.35
N GLY A 220 2.32 -5.48 18.22
CA GLY A 220 3.12 -6.32 19.12
C GLY A 220 2.79 -7.81 19.04
N LYS A 221 1.91 -8.25 18.13
CA LYS A 221 1.45 -9.65 17.97
C LYS A 221 2.07 -10.30 16.74
N TYR A 222 1.83 -11.59 16.49
CA TYR A 222 2.28 -12.32 15.28
C TYR A 222 3.78 -12.65 15.17
N LEU A 223 4.59 -12.40 16.20
CA LEU A 223 6.00 -12.79 16.20
C LEU A 223 6.19 -14.31 16.04
N ASP A 224 5.37 -15.11 16.72
CA ASP A 224 5.40 -16.58 16.62
C ASP A 224 4.99 -17.05 15.22
N SER A 225 4.00 -16.38 14.63
CA SER A 225 3.57 -16.66 13.26
C SER A 225 4.70 -16.38 12.27
N LEU A 226 5.37 -15.24 12.42
CA LEU A 226 6.50 -14.87 11.57
C LEU A 226 7.69 -15.84 11.75
N SER A 227 8.00 -16.22 12.99
CA SER A 227 9.04 -17.21 13.29
C SER A 227 8.72 -18.57 12.67
N THR A 228 7.47 -19.01 12.76
CA THR A 228 6.98 -20.26 12.17
C THR A 228 7.09 -20.23 10.64
N LEU A 229 6.75 -19.10 10.00
CA LEU A 229 6.84 -18.93 8.56
C LEU A 229 8.29 -18.94 8.08
N LEU A 230 9.19 -18.25 8.79
CA LEU A 230 10.62 -18.24 8.48
C LEU A 230 11.30 -19.60 8.73
N GLY A 231 10.68 -20.49 9.51
CA GLY A 231 11.13 -21.88 9.66
C GLY A 231 10.80 -22.79 8.47
N LYS A 232 9.96 -22.35 7.53
CA LYS A 232 9.53 -23.18 6.38
C LYS A 232 10.41 -22.93 5.17
N SER A 233 11.16 -23.96 4.75
CA SER A 233 12.10 -23.88 3.61
C SER A 233 11.45 -23.47 2.28
N HIS A 234 10.22 -23.92 2.01
CA HIS A 234 9.48 -23.53 0.80
C HIS A 234 9.09 -22.04 0.78
N ILE A 235 9.07 -21.36 1.93
CA ILE A 235 8.84 -19.92 2.02
C ILE A 235 10.18 -19.19 1.89
N THR A 236 11.18 -19.57 2.69
CA THR A 236 12.48 -18.89 2.70
C THR A 236 13.21 -19.01 1.37
N SER A 237 12.99 -20.07 0.60
CA SER A 237 13.47 -20.21 -0.79
C SER A 237 12.86 -19.21 -1.79
N GLN A 238 11.74 -18.57 -1.46
CA GLN A 238 11.11 -17.53 -2.28
C GLN A 238 11.56 -16.12 -1.89
N LEU A 239 12.36 -15.97 -0.83
CA LEU A 239 12.76 -14.69 -0.28
C LEU A 239 14.23 -14.39 -0.59
N PRO A 240 14.63 -13.10 -0.65
CA PRO A 240 16.03 -12.74 -0.74
C PRO A 240 16.83 -13.33 0.43
N LEU A 241 17.97 -13.94 0.13
CA LEU A 241 18.79 -14.65 1.12
C LEU A 241 19.23 -13.74 2.27
N GLU A 242 19.70 -12.53 1.94
CA GLU A 242 20.16 -11.56 2.93
C GLU A 242 19.02 -11.08 3.84
N PHE A 243 17.83 -10.86 3.27
CA PHE A 243 16.62 -10.53 4.02
C PHE A 243 16.29 -11.60 5.07
N CYS A 244 16.27 -12.87 4.66
CA CYS A 244 16.07 -14.01 5.56
C CYS A 244 17.15 -14.12 6.63
N ASN A 245 18.42 -13.93 6.25
CA ASN A 245 19.55 -14.00 7.16
C ASN A 245 19.45 -12.96 8.28
N VAL A 246 19.00 -11.74 7.97
CA VAL A 246 18.77 -10.70 8.98
C VAL A 246 17.62 -11.10 9.91
N LEU A 247 16.47 -11.52 9.37
CA LEU A 247 15.28 -11.86 10.17
C LEU A 247 15.48 -13.06 11.12
N THR A 248 16.30 -14.02 10.71
CA THR A 248 16.59 -15.24 11.48
C THR A 248 17.75 -15.08 12.47
N ARG A 249 18.48 -13.96 12.40
CA ARG A 249 19.65 -13.71 13.24
C ARG A 249 19.23 -13.55 14.69
N ARG A 250 19.63 -14.49 15.56
CA ARG A 250 19.45 -14.35 17.01
C ARG A 250 20.34 -13.21 17.53
N ARG A 251 19.73 -12.14 18.03
CA ARG A 251 20.45 -11.01 18.63
C ARG A 251 19.75 -10.56 19.91
N LYS A 252 20.53 -9.99 20.85
CA LYS A 252 20.02 -9.25 22.02
C LYS A 252 19.56 -7.84 21.64
N VAL A 253 18.97 -7.64 20.46
CA VAL A 253 18.44 -6.33 20.02
C VAL A 253 16.94 -6.39 19.86
N THR A 254 16.29 -5.24 19.98
CA THR A 254 14.85 -5.09 19.77
C THR A 254 14.46 -5.50 18.36
N TYR A 255 13.33 -6.20 18.21
CA TYR A 255 12.83 -6.68 16.92
C TYR A 255 12.65 -5.56 15.87
N LEU A 256 12.30 -4.34 16.31
CA LEU A 256 12.27 -3.14 15.47
C LEU A 256 13.56 -2.91 14.66
N LYS A 257 14.72 -3.10 15.29
CA LYS A 257 16.02 -2.88 14.63
C LYS A 257 16.32 -3.97 13.60
N VAL A 258 15.96 -5.21 13.92
CA VAL A 258 16.09 -6.35 12.99
C VAL A 258 15.23 -6.13 11.75
N LEU A 259 13.99 -5.68 11.92
CA LEU A 259 13.10 -5.39 10.80
C LEU A 259 13.58 -4.20 9.96
N ALA A 260 14.09 -3.14 10.59
CA ALA A 260 14.65 -2.00 9.87
C ALA A 260 15.86 -2.40 9.01
N GLU A 261 16.81 -3.17 9.56
CA GLU A 261 17.94 -3.72 8.80
C GLU A 261 17.46 -4.61 7.64
N ALA A 262 16.49 -5.50 7.88
CA ALA A 262 15.98 -6.39 6.84
C ALA A 262 15.31 -5.61 5.70
N LEU A 263 14.50 -4.61 6.03
CA LEU A 263 13.83 -3.75 5.03
C LEU A 263 14.82 -2.87 4.26
N LYS A 264 15.91 -2.45 4.90
CA LYS A 264 17.00 -1.74 4.23
C LYS A 264 17.74 -2.62 3.22
N VAL A 265 17.97 -3.90 3.53
CA VAL A 265 18.63 -4.87 2.64
C VAL A 265 17.87 -5.12 1.34
N ILE A 266 16.56 -4.90 1.31
CA ILE A 266 15.73 -5.03 0.10
C ILE A 266 15.42 -3.67 -0.55
N ASP A 267 16.22 -2.65 -0.24
CA ASP A 267 16.10 -1.27 -0.75
C ASP A 267 14.72 -0.63 -0.50
N ASN A 268 14.03 -1.06 0.55
CA ASN A 268 12.73 -0.54 0.93
C ASN A 268 12.65 -0.27 2.43
N PRO A 269 13.50 0.65 2.95
CA PRO A 269 13.72 0.83 4.37
C PRO A 269 12.44 1.13 5.15
N LEU A 270 12.46 0.77 6.44
CA LEU A 270 11.38 1.09 7.36
C LEU A 270 11.26 2.61 7.51
N VAL A 271 10.03 3.11 7.39
CA VAL A 271 9.68 4.48 7.75
C VAL A 271 8.90 4.44 9.05
N ILE A 272 9.38 5.20 10.05
CA ILE A 272 8.71 5.41 11.32
C ILE A 272 8.18 6.84 11.31
N VAL A 273 6.86 6.97 11.28
CA VAL A 273 6.19 8.26 11.19
C VAL A 273 5.62 8.63 12.56
N LYS A 274 6.04 9.78 13.08
CA LYS A 274 5.51 10.34 14.31
C LYS A 274 4.34 11.26 13.98
N LEU A 275 3.19 10.92 14.56
CA LEU A 275 1.89 11.55 14.35
C LEU A 275 1.34 12.21 15.63
N GLY A 276 2.02 12.02 16.77
CA GLY A 276 1.59 12.56 18.05
C GLY A 276 2.73 12.69 19.04
N ASN A 277 2.41 13.19 20.23
CA ASN A 277 3.40 13.35 21.29
C ASN A 277 3.72 11.98 21.91
N ILE A 278 4.93 11.49 21.68
CA ILE A 278 5.42 10.22 22.22
C ILE A 278 6.51 10.55 23.22
N SER A 279 6.38 10.03 24.44
CA SER A 279 7.34 10.31 25.53
C SER A 279 8.68 9.59 25.35
N SER A 280 8.75 8.54 24.52
CA SER A 280 9.94 7.72 24.33
C SER A 280 10.71 8.07 23.04
N LYS A 281 12.03 8.24 23.19
CA LYS A 281 12.96 8.41 22.06
C LYS A 281 13.19 7.05 21.40
N ILE A 282 12.69 6.88 20.17
CA ILE A 282 12.96 5.68 19.36
C ILE A 282 14.32 5.84 18.70
N VAL A 283 15.22 4.88 18.91
CA VAL A 283 16.54 4.84 18.28
C VAL A 283 16.62 3.62 17.36
N CYS A 284 16.52 3.85 16.06
CA CYS A 284 16.59 2.83 15.01
C CYS A 284 17.40 3.35 13.81
N PRO A 285 18.71 3.09 13.74
CA PRO A 285 19.59 3.67 12.73
C PRO A 285 19.26 3.29 11.28
N ASP A 286 18.69 2.11 11.06
CA ASP A 286 18.34 1.61 9.72
C ASP A 286 16.92 2.01 9.27
N ALA A 287 16.23 2.86 10.04
CA ALA A 287 14.90 3.37 9.71
C ALA A 287 14.96 4.87 9.37
N VAL A 288 14.10 5.30 8.44
CA VAL A 288 13.86 6.72 8.17
C VAL A 288 12.82 7.22 9.16
N PHE A 289 13.15 8.26 9.91
CA PHE A 289 12.22 8.87 10.87
C PHE A 289 11.60 10.13 10.26
N VAL A 290 10.27 10.20 10.26
CA VAL A 290 9.51 11.34 9.73
C VAL A 290 8.62 11.89 10.85
N ASP A 291 8.88 13.13 11.29
CA ASP A 291 8.08 13.78 12.33
C ASP A 291 7.05 14.74 11.70
N LEU A 292 5.82 14.27 11.53
CA LEU A 292 4.73 15.10 11.00
C LEU A 292 4.20 16.13 12.00
N MET A 293 4.66 16.07 13.26
CA MET A 293 4.43 17.16 14.21
C MET A 293 5.36 18.35 13.94
N VAL A 294 6.47 18.15 13.24
CA VAL A 294 7.49 19.18 12.96
C VAL A 294 7.46 19.61 11.50
N CYS A 295 7.43 18.66 10.57
CA CYS A 295 7.47 18.92 9.13
C CYS A 295 6.26 18.32 8.43
N ARG A 296 5.44 19.18 7.83
CA ARG A 296 4.28 18.79 7.01
C ARG A 296 4.42 19.14 5.53
N GLN A 297 5.56 19.72 5.14
CA GLN A 297 5.86 20.04 3.76
C GLN A 297 6.26 18.77 3.01
N LYS A 298 5.53 18.48 1.93
CA LYS A 298 5.68 17.24 1.15
C LYS A 298 7.07 17.12 0.54
N GLU A 299 7.61 18.23 0.04
CA GLU A 299 8.90 18.35 -0.61
C GLU A 299 10.03 17.98 0.36
N LEU A 300 9.99 18.53 1.58
CA LEU A 300 10.97 18.23 2.62
C LEU A 300 10.88 16.77 3.08
N ILE A 301 9.66 16.22 3.23
CA ILE A 301 9.49 14.80 3.56
C ILE A 301 10.07 13.92 2.44
N LEU A 302 9.86 14.28 1.17
CA LEU A 302 10.46 13.57 0.04
C LEU A 302 11.98 13.67 0.04
N GLN A 303 12.57 14.82 0.38
CA GLN A 303 14.02 14.97 0.53
C GLN A 303 14.57 14.05 1.65
N MET A 304 13.88 13.96 2.78
CA MET A 304 14.26 13.03 3.87
C MET A 304 14.22 11.56 3.43
N LEU A 305 13.30 11.20 2.53
CA LEU A 305 13.19 9.85 1.98
C LEU A 305 14.23 9.57 0.88
N PHE A 306 14.81 10.59 0.26
CA PHE A 306 15.79 10.50 -0.84
C PHE A 306 17.00 11.43 -0.62
N PRO A 307 17.84 11.17 0.40
CA PRO A 307 18.98 12.04 0.72
C PRO A 307 20.01 12.12 -0.42
N ASP A 308 20.24 11.03 -1.15
CA ASP A 308 21.29 10.94 -2.19
C ASP A 308 21.00 11.75 -3.48
N LYS A 309 19.86 12.44 -3.57
CA LYS A 309 19.47 13.24 -4.76
C LYS A 309 19.77 14.74 -4.64
N VAL A 310 20.37 15.18 -3.53
CA VAL A 310 20.63 16.61 -3.28
C VAL A 310 22.04 17.03 -3.76
N ASP A 311 22.94 16.08 -4.04
CA ASP A 311 24.33 16.38 -4.40
C ASP A 311 24.61 16.57 -5.91
N SER A 312 23.58 16.66 -6.78
CA SER A 312 23.78 16.80 -8.24
C SER A 312 22.94 17.87 -8.91
N VAL A 313 22.80 19.04 -8.27
CA VAL A 313 22.42 20.28 -8.97
C VAL A 313 23.65 21.17 -9.11
N ASP A 314 24.63 20.70 -9.87
CA ASP A 314 25.54 21.57 -10.60
C ASP A 314 25.59 21.10 -12.05
N GLY A 315 24.92 21.89 -12.90
CA GLY A 315 25.01 21.98 -14.35
C GLY A 315 25.20 20.70 -15.17
N GLU A 316 24.13 20.21 -15.80
CA GLU A 316 24.14 19.99 -17.26
C GLU A 316 22.73 19.77 -17.82
N SER A 317 22.54 20.32 -19.02
CA SER A 317 21.28 20.44 -19.75
C SER A 317 20.72 19.06 -20.15
N ALA A 318 19.51 18.74 -19.70
CA ALA A 318 18.83 17.51 -20.08
C ALA A 318 18.10 17.67 -21.43
N THR A 319 18.74 17.23 -22.51
CA THR A 319 18.08 16.94 -23.78
C THR A 319 17.25 15.66 -23.63
N VAL A 320 15.93 15.77 -23.75
CA VAL A 320 15.00 14.64 -23.69
C VAL A 320 14.97 13.94 -25.04
N ILE A 321 15.50 12.72 -25.12
CA ILE A 321 15.23 11.80 -26.23
C ILE A 321 14.04 10.93 -25.81
N VAL A 322 12.93 11.08 -26.54
CA VAL A 322 11.73 10.26 -26.41
C VAL A 322 11.89 9.05 -27.32
N GLU A 323 12.14 7.87 -26.75
CA GLU A 323 11.92 6.61 -27.45
C GLU A 323 10.54 6.04 -27.09
N SER A 324 9.71 5.93 -28.12
CA SER A 324 8.37 5.36 -28.09
C SER A 324 8.44 3.83 -27.92
N SER A 325 7.83 3.32 -26.85
CA SER A 325 7.52 1.90 -26.70
C SER A 325 6.02 1.74 -26.39
N ASP A 326 5.34 0.96 -27.23
CA ASP A 326 3.90 0.70 -27.20
C ASP A 326 3.47 0.02 -25.86
N PRO A 327 2.54 0.61 -25.07
CA PRO A 327 2.21 0.08 -23.76
C PRO A 327 1.11 -0.98 -23.85
N SER A 328 1.48 -2.25 -23.77
CA SER A 328 0.53 -3.32 -23.48
C SER A 328 -0.10 -3.15 -22.08
N ARG A 329 -1.38 -3.54 -21.94
CA ARG A 329 -2.22 -3.39 -20.72
C ARG A 329 -1.64 -4.01 -19.43
N ALA A 330 -0.62 -4.87 -19.53
CA ALA A 330 0.06 -5.48 -18.39
C ALA A 330 1.11 -4.55 -17.75
N THR A 331 1.65 -3.59 -18.50
CA THR A 331 2.78 -2.76 -18.07
C THR A 331 2.38 -1.71 -17.02
N VAL A 332 1.14 -1.21 -17.08
CA VAL A 332 0.62 -0.22 -16.11
C VAL A 332 0.44 -0.84 -14.72
N PHE A 333 0.12 -2.14 -14.62
CA PHE A 333 -0.05 -2.83 -13.34
C PHE A 333 1.28 -3.17 -12.65
N LEU A 334 2.33 -3.46 -13.42
CA LEU A 334 3.69 -3.64 -12.91
C LEU A 334 4.34 -2.30 -12.52
N TRP A 335 4.01 -1.20 -13.23
CA TRP A 335 4.40 0.17 -12.87
C TRP A 335 3.88 0.64 -11.50
N ILE A 336 2.82 0.01 -10.99
CA ILE A 336 2.19 0.36 -9.70
C ILE A 336 2.89 -0.30 -8.52
N CYS A 337 3.67 -1.38 -8.71
CA CYS A 337 4.12 -2.20 -7.58
C CYS A 337 5.63 -2.25 -7.30
N TRP A 338 6.53 -1.78 -8.17
CA TRP A 338 7.95 -1.63 -7.82
C TRP A 338 8.73 -0.87 -8.91
N THR A 339 9.15 0.35 -8.61
CA THR A 339 10.27 1.04 -9.29
C THR A 339 10.94 1.98 -8.28
N GLY A 340 11.56 1.36 -7.28
CA GLY A 340 12.71 1.96 -6.61
C GLY A 340 13.96 1.55 -7.36
N THR A 341 14.25 2.27 -8.44
CA THR A 341 15.61 2.55 -8.92
C THR A 341 15.62 4.00 -9.36
#